data_AF-A0A9E2XWI8-F1
#
_entry.id   AF-A0A9E2XWI8-F1
#
_cell.length_a   1.000
_cell.length_b   1.000
_cell.length_c   1.000
_cell.angle_alpha   90.00
_cell.angle_beta   90.00
_cell.angle_gamma   90.00
#
_symmetry.space_group_name_H-M   'P 1'
#
loop_
_entity.id
_entity.type
_entity.pdbx_description
1 polymer ?
#
loop_
_entity_poly.entity_id
_entity_poly.type
_entity_poly.pdbx_seq_one_letter_code
_entity_poly.pdbx_strand_id
1 'polypeptide(L)'
;PGTEGNFGVLPGHAPLISSIRPGTIDVYEGQTVTRRIFIVSGIAEVTPERCTVLADEALPPDELDRGAIEAELQTVQGNLPSLREQVAHATGAEHDNLLIELRRLERQQNVLQAELQALTDIAR
;
A
#
# COMPACT_ATOMS: atom_id res chain seq x y z
N PRO A 1 -7.51 -4.96 1.07
CA PRO A 1 -6.21 -5.57 0.68
C PRO A 1 -5.38 -6.00 1.91
N GLY A 2 -5.63 -7.21 2.44
CA GLY A 2 -4.88 -7.74 3.59
C GLY A 2 -3.47 -8.17 3.22
N THR A 3 -2.52 -8.19 4.15
CA THR A 3 -1.13 -8.60 3.85
C THR A 3 -1.02 -10.05 3.35
N GLU A 4 -1.93 -10.92 3.78
CA GLU A 4 -1.96 -12.34 3.39
C GLU A 4 -2.86 -12.64 2.17
N GLY A 5 -3.55 -11.62 1.65
CA GLY A 5 -4.49 -11.79 0.55
C GLY A 5 -5.63 -10.79 0.58
N ASN A 6 -6.47 -10.83 -0.45
CA ASN A 6 -7.68 -10.02 -0.49
C ASN A 6 -8.79 -10.73 0.27
N PHE A 7 -9.55 -9.97 1.05
CA PHE A 7 -10.73 -10.45 1.76
C PHE A 7 -11.86 -9.44 1.64
N GLY A 8 -13.09 -9.93 1.75
CA GLY A 8 -14.31 -9.12 1.81
C GLY A 8 -14.96 -9.26 3.16
N VAL A 9 -15.60 -8.21 3.64
CA VAL A 9 -16.32 -8.20 4.90
C VAL A 9 -17.81 -7.98 4.61
N LEU A 10 -18.63 -8.94 4.98
CA LEU A 10 -20.09 -8.90 4.86
C LEU A 10 -20.73 -8.72 6.25
N PRO A 11 -22.02 -8.35 6.34
CA PRO A 11 -22.72 -8.28 7.62
C PRO A 11 -22.63 -9.60 8.42
N GLY A 12 -22.32 -9.52 9.71
CA GLY A 12 -22.19 -10.69 10.59
C GLY A 12 -20.89 -11.48 10.41
N HIS A 13 -19.87 -10.92 9.76
CA HIS A 13 -18.56 -11.56 9.60
C HIS A 13 -17.95 -11.92 10.97
N ALA A 14 -17.25 -13.05 11.03
CA ALA A 14 -16.52 -13.46 12.23
C ALA A 14 -15.46 -12.40 12.61
N PRO A 15 -15.18 -12.18 13.91
CA PRO A 15 -14.15 -11.23 14.32
C PRO A 15 -12.80 -11.51 13.65
N LEU A 16 -12.15 -10.46 13.13
CA LEU A 16 -10.87 -10.55 12.42
C LEU A 16 -10.04 -9.30 12.70
N ILE A 17 -8.74 -9.47 12.92
CA ILE A 17 -7.76 -8.39 12.86
C ILE A 17 -6.77 -8.73 11.74
N SER A 18 -6.54 -7.80 10.82
CA SER A 18 -5.63 -8.02 9.69
C SER A 18 -4.86 -6.76 9.35
N SER A 19 -3.57 -6.91 9.06
CA SER A 19 -2.75 -5.82 8.51
C SER A 19 -3.15 -5.55 7.07
N ILE A 20 -3.14 -4.27 6.70
CA ILE A 20 -3.49 -3.78 5.36
C ILE A 20 -2.22 -3.35 4.64
N ARG A 21 -2.01 -3.93 3.45
CA ARG A 21 -0.92 -3.53 2.53
C ARG A 21 -1.36 -2.34 1.66
N PRO A 22 -0.42 -1.59 1.07
CA PRO A 22 -0.76 -0.54 0.11
C PRO A 22 -1.74 -1.04 -0.96
N GLY A 23 -2.82 -0.30 -1.18
CA GLY A 23 -3.80 -0.62 -2.20
C GLY A 23 -5.20 -0.13 -1.89
N THR A 24 -6.14 -0.60 -2.69
CA THR A 24 -7.51 -0.07 -2.73
C THR A 24 -8.48 -0.85 -1.84
N ILE A 25 -9.38 -0.14 -1.17
CA ILE A 25 -10.59 -0.67 -0.52
C ILE A 25 -11.81 -0.18 -1.28
N ASP A 26 -12.66 -1.13 -1.67
CA ASP A 26 -13.96 -0.86 -2.27
C ASP A 26 -15.05 -1.00 -1.22
N VAL A 27 -15.92 0.02 -1.15
CA VAL A 27 -17.13 0.04 -0.31
C VAL A 27 -18.33 -0.20 -1.21
N TYR A 28 -19.16 -1.16 -0.82
CA TYR A 28 -20.30 -1.61 -1.63
C TYR A 28 -21.63 -1.21 -1.00
N GLU A 29 -22.58 -0.80 -1.84
CA GLU A 29 -24.01 -0.83 -1.54
C GLU A 29 -24.69 -1.83 -2.49
N GLY A 30 -25.05 -3.00 -1.96
CA GLY A 30 -25.51 -4.12 -2.76
C GLY A 30 -24.39 -4.65 -3.68
N GLN A 31 -24.59 -4.54 -4.99
CA GLN A 31 -23.60 -4.95 -6.00
C GLN A 31 -22.82 -3.77 -6.61
N THR A 32 -23.07 -2.56 -6.12
CA THR A 32 -22.47 -1.33 -6.67
C THR A 32 -21.36 -0.84 -5.75
N VAL A 33 -20.18 -0.54 -6.32
CA VAL A 33 -19.11 0.16 -5.58
C VAL A 33 -19.51 1.62 -5.45
N THR A 34 -19.72 2.09 -4.22
CA THR A 34 -20.10 3.49 -3.95
C THR A 34 -18.92 4.37 -3.60
N ARG A 35 -17.87 3.78 -3.02
CA ARG A 35 -16.64 4.49 -2.69
C ARG A 35 -15.44 3.60 -2.91
N ARG A 36 -14.36 4.22 -3.36
CA ARG A 36 -13.05 3.62 -3.49
C ARG A 36 -12.06 4.45 -2.70
N ILE A 37 -11.24 3.80 -1.89
CA ILE A 37 -10.28 4.48 -1.01
C ILE A 37 -8.93 3.79 -1.18
N PHE A 38 -7.92 4.54 -1.58
CA PHE A 38 -6.54 4.09 -1.54
C PHE A 38 -6.02 4.19 -0.10
N ILE A 39 -5.42 3.11 0.39
CA ILE A 39 -4.82 3.03 1.72
C ILE A 39 -3.33 2.77 1.54
N VAL A 40 -2.49 3.62 2.13
CA VAL A 40 -1.03 3.45 2.10
C VAL A 40 -0.62 2.25 2.95
N SER A 41 -1.08 2.21 4.21
CA SER A 41 -0.90 1.07 5.11
C SER A 41 -1.85 1.19 6.31
N GLY A 42 -2.09 0.10 7.03
CA GLY A 42 -2.96 0.16 8.20
C GLY A 42 -3.31 -1.19 8.83
N ILE A 43 -4.33 -1.18 9.68
CA ILE A 43 -4.92 -2.35 10.31
C ILE A 43 -6.44 -2.30 10.12
N ALA A 44 -7.04 -3.42 9.74
CA ALA A 44 -8.48 -3.62 9.73
C ALA A 44 -8.90 -4.45 10.96
N GLU A 45 -9.85 -3.91 11.71
CA GLU A 45 -10.57 -4.59 12.79
C GLU A 45 -12.01 -4.85 12.34
N VAL A 46 -12.40 -6.12 12.32
CA VAL A 46 -13.74 -6.56 11.95
C VAL A 46 -14.42 -7.13 13.18
N THR A 47 -15.63 -6.68 13.44
CA THR A 47 -16.59 -7.26 14.38
C THR A 47 -17.85 -7.68 13.63
N PRO A 48 -18.78 -8.43 14.24
CA PRO A 48 -20.04 -8.80 13.58
C PRO A 48 -20.88 -7.58 13.14
N GLU A 49 -20.70 -6.43 13.80
CA GLU A 49 -21.47 -5.20 13.58
C GLU A 49 -20.77 -4.19 12.67
N ARG A 50 -19.43 -4.17 12.62
CA ARG A 50 -18.68 -3.16 11.86
C ARG A 50 -17.30 -3.62 11.40
N CYS A 51 -16.76 -2.92 10.40
CA CYS A 51 -15.37 -2.98 9.99
C CYS A 51 -14.74 -1.59 10.17
N THR A 52 -13.63 -1.52 10.91
CA THR A 52 -12.87 -0.29 11.16
C THR A 52 -11.49 -0.45 10.53
N VAL A 53 -11.06 0.52 9.72
CA VAL A 53 -9.71 0.55 9.16
C VAL A 53 -8.97 1.73 9.76
N LEU A 54 -7.91 1.44 10.52
CA LEU A 54 -6.96 2.42 11.01
C LEU A 54 -5.82 2.49 9.99
N ALA A 55 -5.77 3.57 9.22
CA ALA A 55 -4.77 3.79 8.20
C ALA A 55 -3.81 4.91 8.58
N ASP A 56 -2.57 4.79 8.12
CA ASP A 56 -1.58 5.88 8.18
C ASP A 56 -2.02 7.03 7.25
N GLU A 57 -2.45 6.67 6.04
CA GLU A 57 -3.02 7.60 5.07
C GLU A 57 -4.11 6.91 4.25
N ALA A 58 -5.17 7.67 3.95
CA ALA A 58 -6.32 7.22 3.21
C ALA A 58 -6.79 8.33 2.25
N LEU A 59 -6.76 8.05 0.95
CA LEU A 59 -7.00 9.03 -0.11
C LEU A 59 -8.05 8.50 -1.10
N PRO A 60 -8.95 9.36 -1.61
CA PRO A 60 -9.69 9.04 -2.83
C PRO A 60 -8.71 8.86 -4.00
N PRO A 61 -8.78 7.76 -4.78
CA PRO A 61 -7.79 7.54 -5.83
C PRO A 61 -7.84 8.56 -6.97
N ASP A 62 -8.90 9.35 -7.09
CA ASP A 62 -9.04 10.46 -8.03
C ASP A 62 -8.24 11.71 -7.63
N GLU A 63 -7.77 11.78 -6.38
CA GLU A 63 -6.84 12.82 -5.90
C GLU A 63 -5.37 12.50 -6.24
N LEU A 64 -5.08 11.31 -6.76
CA LEU A 64 -3.72 10.88 -7.11
C LEU A 64 -3.27 11.49 -8.45
N ASP A 65 -2.08 12.10 -8.48
CA ASP A 65 -1.46 12.61 -9.71
C ASP A 65 -0.58 11.54 -10.36
N ARG A 66 -1.08 10.93 -11.43
CA ARG A 66 -0.34 9.93 -12.23
C ARG A 66 1.05 10.41 -12.64
N GLY A 67 1.18 11.63 -13.13
CA GLY A 67 2.45 12.14 -13.65
C GLY A 67 3.49 12.32 -12.56
N ALA A 68 3.07 12.81 -11.39
CA ALA A 68 3.93 12.93 -10.22
C ALA A 68 4.39 11.54 -9.71
N ILE A 69 3.46 10.60 -9.59
CA ILE A 69 3.74 9.23 -9.13
C ILE A 69 4.70 8.51 -10.09
N GLU A 70 4.48 8.61 -11.40
CA GLU A 70 5.36 7.98 -12.40
C GLU A 70 6.78 8.55 -12.36
N ALA A 71 6.92 9.88 -12.21
CA ALA A 71 8.23 10.53 -12.09
C ALA A 71 8.96 10.13 -10.80
N GLU A 72 8.24 10.06 -9.67
CA GLU A 72 8.81 9.63 -8.40
C GLU A 72 9.21 8.14 -8.44
N LEU A 73 8.36 7.28 -9.00
CA LEU A 73 8.64 5.86 -9.15
C LEU A 73 9.89 5.63 -10.00
N GLN A 74 10.06 6.39 -11.09
CA GLN A 74 11.26 6.33 -11.93
C GLN A 74 12.52 6.71 -11.13
N THR A 75 12.43 7.73 -10.28
CA THR A 75 13.53 8.17 -9.41
C THR A 75 13.91 7.08 -8.40
N VAL A 76 12.93 6.51 -7.69
CA VAL A 76 13.15 5.43 -6.72
C VAL A 76 13.74 4.19 -7.41
N GLN A 77 13.20 3.81 -8.57
CA GLN A 77 13.69 2.69 -9.36
C GLN A 77 15.13 2.89 -9.85
N GLY A 78 15.53 4.12 -10.19
CA GLY A 78 16.90 4.44 -10.57
C GLY A 78 17.91 4.32 -9.42
N ASN A 79 17.48 4.58 -8.18
CA ASN A 79 18.34 4.55 -7.00
C ASN A 79 18.48 3.14 -6.37
N LEU A 80 17.49 2.26 -6.55
CA LEU A 80 17.49 0.91 -5.95
C LEU A 80 18.70 0.03 -6.35
N PRO A 81 19.12 -0.04 -7.62
CA PRO A 81 20.25 -0.89 -8.03
C PRO A 81 21.56 -0.53 -7.33
N SER A 82 21.90 0.77 -7.31
CA SER A 82 23.13 1.24 -6.69
C SER A 82 23.12 1.07 -5.18
N LEU A 83 21.96 1.23 -4.53
CA LEU A 83 21.83 0.99 -3.09
C LEU A 83 21.95 -0.50 -2.75
N ARG A 84 21.35 -1.40 -3.55
CA ARG A 84 21.50 -2.85 -3.39
C ARG A 84 22.95 -3.30 -3.51
N GLU A 85 23.70 -2.73 -4.46
CA GLU A 85 25.12 -2.99 -4.61
C GLU A 85 25.93 -2.52 -3.39
N GLN A 86 25.68 -1.31 -2.89
CA GLN A 86 26.31 -0.79 -1.67
C GLN A 86 26.04 -1.69 -0.45
N VAL A 87 24.79 -2.12 -0.25
CA VAL A 87 24.42 -3.07 0.82
C VAL A 87 25.22 -4.37 0.71
N ALA A 88 25.40 -4.90 -0.51
CA ALA A 88 26.13 -6.14 -0.73
C ALA A 88 27.63 -6.05 -0.41
N HIS A 89 28.22 -4.85 -0.47
CA HIS A 89 29.65 -4.62 -0.22
C HIS A 89 29.97 -4.10 1.18
N ALA A 90 29.01 -3.49 1.86
CA ALA A 90 29.19 -2.97 3.21
C ALA A 90 29.22 -4.10 4.25
N THR A 91 29.88 -3.84 5.39
CA THR A 91 29.90 -4.75 6.55
C THR A 91 29.72 -3.99 7.86
N GLY A 92 29.34 -4.71 8.93
CA GLY A 92 29.13 -4.11 10.25
C GLY A 92 28.07 -3.01 10.25
N ALA A 93 28.32 -1.93 10.99
CA ALA A 93 27.34 -0.85 11.18
C ALA A 93 26.96 -0.13 9.88
N GLU A 94 27.85 -0.07 8.89
CA GLU A 94 27.54 0.54 7.58
C GLU A 94 26.49 -0.28 6.82
N HIS A 95 26.61 -1.62 6.84
CA HIS A 95 25.64 -2.52 6.25
C HIS A 95 24.24 -2.36 6.87
N ASP A 96 24.18 -2.28 8.20
CA ASP A 96 22.92 -2.12 8.93
C ASP A 96 22.21 -0.81 8.56
N ASN A 97 22.95 0.29 8.43
CA ASN A 97 22.40 1.58 8.01
C ASN A 97 21.87 1.54 6.57
N LEU A 98 22.65 0.97 5.64
CA LEU A 98 22.24 0.85 4.25
C LEU A 98 21.04 -0.08 4.07
N LEU A 99 20.91 -1.13 4.89
CA LEU A 99 19.75 -2.01 4.91
C LEU A 99 18.46 -1.26 5.32
N ILE A 100 18.54 -0.35 6.29
CA ILE A 100 17.40 0.48 6.70
C ILE A 100 16.95 1.37 5.55
N GLU A 101 17.91 2.02 4.87
CA GLU A 101 17.64 2.89 3.72
C GLU A 101 17.05 2.09 2.54
N LEU A 102 17.58 0.89 2.27
CA LEU A 102 17.06 0.01 1.23
C LEU A 102 15.60 -0.36 1.51
N ARG A 103 15.28 -0.79 2.73
CA ARG A 103 13.91 -1.12 3.13
C ARG A 103 12.96 0.07 3.02
N ARG A 104 13.46 1.29 3.26
CA ARG A 104 12.69 2.53 3.08
C ARG A 104 12.34 2.74 1.61
N LEU A 105 13.31 2.67 0.70
CA LEU A 105 13.07 2.84 -0.73
C LEU A 105 12.20 1.73 -1.33
N GLU A 106 12.39 0.48 -0.90
CA GLU A 106 11.54 -0.63 -1.35
C GLU A 106 10.09 -0.46 -0.89
N ARG A 107 9.88 0.03 0.34
CA ARG A 107 8.52 0.38 0.80
C ARG A 107 7.91 1.51 -0.04
N GLN A 108 8.67 2.56 -0.31
CA GLN A 108 8.22 3.69 -1.12
C GLN A 108 7.87 3.23 -2.55
N GLN A 109 8.71 2.40 -3.17
CA GLN A 109 8.43 1.78 -4.47
C GLN A 109 7.10 1.02 -4.46
N ASN A 110 6.88 0.18 -3.43
CA ASN A 110 5.66 -0.61 -3.31
C ASN A 110 4.40 0.27 -3.19
N VAL A 111 4.48 1.40 -2.46
CA VAL A 111 3.38 2.35 -2.33
C VAL A 111 3.08 3.02 -3.67
N LEU A 112 4.10 3.59 -4.34
CA LEU A 112 3.93 4.26 -5.64
C LEU A 112 3.36 3.32 -6.71
N GLN A 113 3.78 2.06 -6.73
CA GLN A 113 3.19 1.05 -7.62
C GLN A 113 1.72 0.78 -7.29
N ALA A 114 1.35 0.74 -6.01
CA ALA A 114 -0.02 0.56 -5.59
C ALA A 114 -0.91 1.78 -5.90
N GLU A 115 -0.38 3.00 -5.83
CA GLU A 115 -1.08 4.22 -6.25
C GLU A 115 -1.38 4.21 -7.75
N LEU A 116 -0.40 3.82 -8.59
CA LEU A 116 -0.64 3.64 -10.02
C LEU A 116 -1.69 2.58 -10.31
N GLN A 117 -1.67 1.47 -9.56
CA GLN A 117 -2.70 0.44 -9.68
C GLN A 117 -4.08 0.99 -9.28
N ALA A 118 -4.17 1.75 -8.20
CA ALA A 118 -5.42 2.37 -7.75
C ALA A 118 -6.01 3.32 -8.82
N LEU A 119 -5.17 4.09 -9.50
CA LEU A 119 -5.56 4.92 -10.64
C LEU A 119 -6.10 4.09 -11.81
N THR A 120 -5.53 2.91 -12.09
CA THR A 120 -6.05 2.02 -13.13
C THR A 120 -7.37 1.37 -12.74
N ASP A 121 -7.58 1.12 -11.46
CA ASP A 121 -8.80 0.50 -10.97
C ASP A 121 -10.00 1.44 -11.16
N ILE A 122 -9.85 2.77 -11.02
CA ILE A 122 -10.93 3.75 -11.29
C ILE A 122 -11.48 3.61 -12.72
N ALA A 123 -10.64 3.28 -13.69
CA ALA A 123 -11.04 3.16 -15.09
C ALA A 123 -11.87 1.89 -15.40
N ARG A 124 -12.09 1.02 -14.41
CA ARG A 124 -12.87 -0.22 -14.51
C ARG A 124 -14.18 -0.13 -13.74
#